data_AF-A0A3B6KV37-F1
#
_entry.id   AF-A0A3B6KV37-F1
#
_cell.length_a   1.000
_cell.length_b   1.000
_cell.length_c   1.000
_cell.angle_alpha   90.00
_cell.angle_beta   90.00
_cell.angle_gamma   90.00
#
_symmetry.space_group_name_H-M   'P 1'
#
loop_
_entity.id
_entity.type
_entity.pdbx_description
1 polymer ?
#
loop_
_entity_poly.entity_id
_entity_poly.type
_entity_poly.pdbx_seq_one_letter_code
_entity_poly.pdbx_strand_id
1 'polypeptide(L)'
;MLFKIHSHAQVQDLQARSDELGHSNEDMLVNLVSLESVRIARESYALLCPLIMESSSWKCPELDSLSDVAGLSLEIQKLEHDVLPQLMVQEAKLERGALEALLLMKSSAIKLLHMRKCFKEALGVLLAEEDLVSAKVKKLSIVLDDTAVHVLKGNRSIVLLQERVPILVQLVTDVLETPVRFCDPREYSDE
;
A
#
# COMPACT_ATOMS: atom_id res chain seq x y z
N MET A 1 7.48 16.11 -23.33
CA MET A 1 8.58 15.94 -22.35
C MET A 1 8.38 14.64 -21.57
N LEU A 2 9.45 13.88 -21.26
CA LEU A 2 9.39 12.70 -20.39
C LEU A 2 10.00 13.04 -19.02
N PHE A 3 9.31 12.72 -17.93
CA PHE A 3 9.77 12.91 -16.57
C PHE A 3 9.71 11.59 -15.80
N LYS A 4 10.86 11.07 -15.36
CA LYS A 4 10.96 9.79 -14.64
C LYS A 4 11.00 10.04 -13.14
N ILE A 5 10.12 9.37 -12.40
CA ILE A 5 10.01 9.44 -10.94
C ILE A 5 10.48 8.12 -10.34
N HIS A 6 11.48 8.19 -9.47
CA HIS A 6 12.04 7.06 -8.73
C HIS A 6 11.87 7.17 -7.22
N SER A 7 11.32 8.28 -6.74
CA SER A 7 11.24 8.63 -5.32
C SER A 7 10.05 9.57 -5.04
N HIS A 8 9.56 9.56 -3.80
CA HIS A 8 8.57 10.51 -3.33
C HIS A 8 9.06 11.95 -3.43
N ALA A 9 10.34 12.19 -3.16
CA ALA A 9 10.95 13.52 -3.27
C ALA A 9 10.79 14.11 -4.69
N GLN A 10 10.94 13.28 -5.73
CA GLN A 10 10.73 13.72 -7.10
C GLN A 10 9.26 14.02 -7.42
N VAL A 11 8.30 13.38 -6.73
CA VAL A 11 6.88 13.76 -6.82
C VAL A 11 6.67 15.15 -6.22
N GLN A 12 7.30 15.44 -5.09
CA GLN A 12 7.23 16.76 -4.45
C GLN A 12 7.87 17.84 -5.32
N ASP A 13 9.05 17.57 -5.89
CA ASP A 13 9.72 18.50 -6.80
C ASP A 13 8.88 18.79 -8.05
N LEU A 14 8.20 17.76 -8.59
CA LEU A 14 7.29 17.92 -9.72
C LEU A 14 6.09 18.80 -9.34
N GLN A 15 5.48 18.56 -8.18
CA GLN A 15 4.37 19.36 -7.68
C GLN A 15 4.79 20.83 -7.48
N ALA A 16 5.96 21.08 -6.89
CA ALA A 16 6.45 22.44 -6.64
C ALA A 16 6.70 23.24 -7.93
N ARG A 17 6.92 22.54 -9.05
CA ARG A 17 7.19 23.12 -10.36
C ARG A 17 5.97 23.05 -11.30
N SER A 18 4.81 22.62 -10.80
CA SER A 18 3.61 22.44 -11.63
C SER A 18 3.17 23.73 -12.30
N ASP A 19 3.25 24.87 -11.61
CA ASP A 19 2.83 26.16 -12.15
C ASP A 19 3.75 26.61 -13.30
N GLU A 20 5.07 26.42 -13.14
CA GLU A 20 6.05 26.74 -14.18
C GLU A 20 5.90 25.84 -15.42
N LEU A 21 5.64 24.55 -15.20
CA LEU A 21 5.54 23.54 -16.26
C LEU A 21 4.15 23.51 -16.91
N GLY A 22 3.09 23.76 -16.15
CA GLY A 22 1.69 23.70 -16.59
C GLY A 22 1.30 24.82 -17.56
N HIS A 23 2.05 25.92 -17.59
CA HIS A 23 1.86 27.00 -18.57
C HIS A 23 2.46 26.71 -19.95
N SER A 24 3.22 25.62 -20.11
CA SER A 24 3.96 25.36 -21.36
C SER A 24 3.10 24.78 -22.49
N ASN A 25 1.87 24.32 -22.24
CA ASN A 25 1.02 23.57 -23.20
C ASN A 25 1.73 22.34 -23.84
N GLU A 26 2.90 21.95 -23.35
CA GLU A 26 3.63 20.79 -23.86
C GLU A 26 3.03 19.50 -23.28
N ASP A 27 2.92 18.48 -24.12
CA ASP A 27 2.54 17.14 -23.69
C ASP A 27 3.61 16.57 -22.75
N MET A 28 3.22 16.25 -21.52
CA MET A 28 4.12 15.73 -20.48
C MET A 28 3.75 14.28 -20.14
N LEU A 29 4.70 13.39 -20.34
CA LEU A 29 4.61 12.01 -19.88
C LEU A 29 5.37 11.89 -18.56
N VAL A 30 4.65 11.65 -17.47
CA VAL A 30 5.20 11.32 -16.17
C VAL A 30 5.26 9.80 -16.08
N ASN A 31 6.47 9.26 -16.03
CA ASN A 31 6.71 7.84 -15.86
C ASN A 31 7.09 7.60 -14.39
N LEU A 32 6.17 7.04 -13.62
CA LEU A 32 6.46 6.64 -12.26
C LEU A 32 7.12 5.27 -12.28
N VAL A 33 8.42 5.22 -12.02
CA VAL A 33 9.20 3.97 -12.08
C VAL A 33 9.17 3.23 -10.75
N SER A 34 9.40 3.95 -9.65
CA SER A 34 9.49 3.35 -8.32
C SER A 34 9.18 4.32 -7.20
N LEU A 35 8.89 3.75 -6.04
CA LEU A 35 8.77 4.44 -4.76
C LEU A 35 9.56 3.68 -3.69
N GLU A 36 10.07 4.42 -2.71
CA GLU A 36 10.94 3.92 -1.66
C GLU A 36 10.22 2.92 -0.76
N SER A 37 8.91 3.08 -0.57
CA SER A 37 8.12 2.20 0.28
C SER A 37 6.61 2.27 -0.01
N VAL A 38 5.88 1.22 0.33
CA VAL A 38 4.40 1.22 0.32
C VAL A 38 3.86 2.34 1.22
N ARG A 39 4.52 2.60 2.36
CA ARG A 39 4.09 3.61 3.33
C ARG A 39 3.82 4.96 2.66
N ILE A 40 4.72 5.43 1.80
CA ILE A 40 4.64 6.74 1.16
C ILE A 40 3.79 6.79 -0.11
N ALA A 41 3.19 5.67 -0.53
CA ALA A 41 2.41 5.59 -1.77
C ALA A 41 1.15 6.46 -1.70
N ARG A 42 0.53 6.56 -0.53
CA ARG A 42 -0.69 7.36 -0.34
C ARG A 42 -0.40 8.86 -0.52
N GLU A 43 0.67 9.34 0.09
CA GLU A 43 1.12 10.72 -0.03
C GLU A 43 1.51 11.01 -1.48
N SER A 44 2.29 10.13 -2.10
CA SER A 44 2.68 10.26 -3.51
C SER A 44 1.47 10.34 -4.46
N TYR A 45 0.47 9.48 -4.25
CA TYR A 45 -0.78 9.52 -5.02
C TYR A 45 -1.52 10.84 -4.84
N ALA A 46 -1.65 11.31 -3.59
CA ALA A 46 -2.37 12.56 -3.29
C ALA A 46 -1.72 13.79 -3.93
N LEU A 47 -0.38 13.78 -4.11
CA LEU A 47 0.34 14.85 -4.78
C LEU A 47 0.27 14.73 -6.32
N LEU A 48 0.40 13.51 -6.85
CA LEU A 48 0.49 13.30 -8.30
C LEU A 48 -0.89 13.31 -8.98
N CYS A 49 -1.93 12.79 -8.33
CA CYS A 49 -3.26 12.61 -8.93
C CYS A 49 -3.86 13.94 -9.43
N PRO A 50 -3.88 15.05 -8.65
CA PRO A 50 -4.40 16.32 -9.14
C PRO A 50 -3.64 16.83 -10.37
N LEU A 51 -2.31 16.70 -10.39
CA LEU A 51 -1.48 17.17 -11.51
C LEU A 51 -1.85 16.48 -12.83
N ILE A 52 -2.15 15.17 -12.77
CA ILE A 52 -2.54 14.39 -13.95
C ILE A 52 -4.01 14.61 -14.31
N MET A 53 -4.91 14.77 -13.33
CA MET A 53 -6.35 14.92 -13.60
C MET A 53 -6.75 16.33 -14.04
N GLU A 54 -6.07 17.36 -13.55
CA GLU A 54 -6.39 18.75 -13.86
C GLU A 54 -5.76 19.22 -15.17
N SER A 55 -4.68 18.56 -15.61
CA SER A 55 -4.00 18.86 -16.87
C SER A 55 -4.43 17.89 -17.98
N SER A 56 -4.92 18.42 -19.10
CA SER A 56 -5.24 17.61 -20.28
C SER A 56 -4.02 17.13 -21.06
N SER A 57 -2.84 17.75 -20.85
CA SER A 57 -1.60 17.43 -21.55
C SER A 57 -0.67 16.51 -20.75
N TRP A 58 -0.99 16.21 -19.48
CA TRP A 58 -0.17 15.34 -18.64
C TRP A 58 -0.73 13.93 -18.61
N LYS A 59 0.16 12.93 -18.66
CA LYS A 59 -0.21 11.52 -18.59
C LYS A 59 0.71 10.78 -17.65
N CYS A 60 0.14 9.87 -16.87
CA CYS A 60 0.84 8.92 -16.01
C CYS A 60 0.17 7.55 -16.17
N PRO A 61 0.71 6.65 -17.00
CA PRO A 61 0.14 5.31 -17.19
C PRO A 61 0.08 4.50 -15.90
N GLU A 62 0.99 4.76 -14.95
CA GLU A 62 1.10 4.02 -13.69
C GLU A 62 0.18 4.56 -12.58
N LEU A 63 -0.65 5.58 -12.87
CA LEU A 63 -1.49 6.23 -11.86
C LEU A 63 -2.51 5.27 -11.22
N ASP A 64 -3.06 4.33 -11.99
CA ASP A 64 -3.98 3.31 -11.48
C ASP A 64 -3.27 2.36 -10.51
N SER A 65 -2.07 1.88 -10.88
CA SER A 65 -1.24 1.05 -10.00
C SER A 65 -0.85 1.81 -8.73
N LEU A 66 -0.52 3.10 -8.83
CA LEU A 66 -0.23 3.94 -7.67
C LEU A 66 -1.45 4.10 -6.76
N SER A 67 -2.64 4.28 -7.34
CA SER A 67 -3.91 4.34 -6.61
C SER A 67 -4.17 3.08 -5.80
N ASP A 68 -3.96 1.90 -6.40
CA ASP A 68 -4.12 0.62 -5.73
C ASP A 68 -3.15 0.45 -4.55
N VAL A 69 -1.88 0.83 -4.72
CA VAL A 69 -0.87 0.77 -3.65
C VAL A 69 -1.14 1.80 -2.57
N ALA A 70 -1.65 2.98 -2.92
CA ALA A 70 -2.10 3.98 -1.96
C ALA A 70 -3.26 3.44 -1.10
N GLY A 71 -4.19 2.70 -1.71
CA GLY A 71 -5.26 1.99 -1.01
C GLY A 71 -4.74 0.92 -0.06
N LEU A 72 -3.77 0.10 -0.51
CA LEU A 72 -3.08 -0.87 0.33
C LEU A 72 -2.38 -0.19 1.52
N SER A 73 -1.61 0.86 1.26
CA SER A 73 -0.90 1.63 2.28
C SER A 73 -1.86 2.15 3.35
N LEU A 74 -2.99 2.75 2.94
CA LEU A 74 -4.00 3.25 3.85
C LEU A 74 -4.57 2.15 4.76
N GLU A 75 -4.95 1.00 4.21
CA GLU A 75 -5.54 -0.07 5.01
C GLU A 75 -4.52 -0.72 5.95
N ILE A 76 -3.25 -0.82 5.53
CA ILE A 76 -2.19 -1.39 6.37
C ILE A 76 -1.78 -0.43 7.49
N GLN A 77 -1.72 0.88 7.24
CA GLN A 77 -1.45 1.87 8.29
C GLN A 77 -2.58 1.93 9.33
N LYS A 78 -3.84 1.69 8.95
CA LYS A 78 -4.94 1.51 9.93
C LYS A 78 -4.71 0.30 10.83
N LEU A 79 -4.16 -0.80 10.29
CA LEU A 79 -3.79 -1.94 11.11
C LEU A 79 -2.69 -1.58 12.12
N GLU A 80 -1.66 -0.86 11.65
CA GLU A 80 -0.53 -0.40 12.46
C GLU A 80 -0.97 0.51 13.62
N HIS A 81 -1.82 1.50 13.34
CA HIS A 81 -2.14 2.57 14.29
C HIS A 81 -3.40 2.31 15.12
N ASP A 82 -4.42 1.68 14.53
CA ASP A 82 -5.74 1.59 15.16
C ASP A 82 -6.06 0.19 15.69
N VAL A 83 -5.54 -0.87 15.05
CA VAL A 83 -5.91 -2.25 15.36
C VAL A 83 -4.88 -2.92 16.28
N LEU A 84 -3.61 -2.96 15.88
CA LEU A 84 -2.58 -3.69 16.62
C LEU A 84 -2.36 -3.16 18.05
N PRO A 85 -2.36 -1.84 18.32
CA PRO A 85 -2.21 -1.33 19.68
C PRO A 85 -3.31 -1.79 20.64
N GLN A 86 -4.56 -1.90 20.17
CA GLN A 86 -5.69 -2.37 20.99
C GLN A 86 -5.56 -3.84 21.39
N LEU A 87 -4.82 -4.62 20.60
CA LEU A 87 -4.58 -6.05 20.85
C LEU A 87 -3.36 -6.28 21.74
N MET A 88 -2.40 -5.36 21.77
CA MET A 88 -1.20 -5.43 22.64
C MET A 88 -1.53 -5.24 24.13
N VAL A 89 -2.56 -4.46 24.45
CA VAL A 89 -2.92 -4.12 25.84
C VAL A 89 -3.81 -5.16 26.53
N GLN A 90 -4.07 -6.31 25.90
CA GLN A 90 -4.98 -7.32 26.43
C GLN A 90 -4.28 -8.24 27.44
N GLU A 91 -4.70 -8.19 28.72
CA GLU A 91 -4.03 -8.92 29.81
C GLU A 91 -4.72 -10.24 30.20
N ALA A 92 -6.04 -10.23 30.43
CA ALA A 92 -6.72 -11.37 31.07
C ALA A 92 -8.06 -11.77 30.43
N LYS A 93 -8.83 -10.81 29.91
CA LYS A 93 -10.11 -11.03 29.23
C LYS A 93 -10.17 -10.16 27.99
N LEU A 94 -10.85 -10.66 26.97
CA LEU A 94 -10.98 -9.94 25.71
C LEU A 94 -11.97 -8.80 25.90
N GLU A 95 -11.45 -7.60 26.01
CA GLU A 95 -12.27 -6.41 26.18
C GLU A 95 -13.01 -6.06 24.90
N ARG A 96 -14.04 -5.21 25.02
CA ARG A 96 -14.84 -4.75 23.88
C ARG A 96 -13.97 -4.15 22.78
N GLY A 97 -12.97 -3.34 23.14
CA GLY A 97 -12.04 -2.74 22.17
C GLY A 97 -11.25 -3.78 21.39
N ALA A 98 -10.72 -4.82 22.05
CA ALA A 98 -10.04 -5.91 21.35
C ALA A 98 -10.99 -6.74 20.46
N LEU A 99 -12.25 -6.91 20.86
CA LEU A 99 -13.22 -7.57 20.00
C LEU A 99 -13.48 -6.77 18.72
N GLU A 100 -13.66 -5.46 18.85
CA GLU A 100 -13.83 -4.55 17.71
C GLU A 100 -12.58 -4.56 16.81
N ALA A 101 -11.39 -4.51 17.41
CA ALA A 101 -10.11 -4.61 16.69
C ALA A 101 -9.96 -5.96 15.94
N LEU A 102 -10.38 -7.09 16.51
CA LEU A 102 -10.36 -8.39 15.83
C LEU A 102 -11.34 -8.46 14.65
N LEU A 103 -12.52 -7.86 14.78
CA LEU A 103 -13.48 -7.76 13.68
C LEU A 103 -12.93 -6.89 12.55
N LEU A 104 -12.32 -5.75 12.90
CA LEU A 104 -11.63 -4.89 11.95
C LEU A 104 -10.49 -5.63 11.26
N MET A 105 -9.62 -6.31 12.01
CA MET A 105 -8.53 -7.15 11.49
C MET A 105 -9.03 -8.14 10.43
N LYS A 106 -10.10 -8.88 10.75
CA LYS A 106 -10.72 -9.83 9.81
C LYS A 106 -11.22 -9.13 8.54
N SER A 107 -11.88 -7.98 8.70
CA SER A 107 -12.39 -7.22 7.55
C SER A 107 -11.24 -6.68 6.67
N SER A 108 -10.15 -6.22 7.28
CA SER A 108 -8.96 -5.74 6.58
C SER A 108 -8.28 -6.87 5.83
N ALA A 109 -8.20 -8.09 6.38
CA ALA A 109 -7.65 -9.24 5.67
C ALA A 109 -8.34 -9.49 4.31
N ILE A 110 -9.68 -9.41 4.29
CA ILE A 110 -10.47 -9.56 3.06
C ILE A 110 -10.20 -8.42 2.08
N LYS A 111 -10.21 -7.17 2.58
CA LYS A 111 -9.93 -5.98 1.75
C LYS A 111 -8.53 -6.02 1.15
N LEU A 112 -7.52 -6.39 1.93
CA LEU A 112 -6.14 -6.50 1.47
C LEU A 112 -5.98 -7.53 0.36
N LEU A 113 -6.65 -8.69 0.46
CA LEU A 113 -6.67 -9.68 -0.63
C LEU A 113 -7.31 -9.13 -1.91
N HIS A 114 -8.38 -8.36 -1.77
CA HIS A 114 -9.05 -7.73 -2.91
C HIS A 114 -8.16 -6.66 -3.56
N MET A 115 -7.65 -5.70 -2.78
CA MET A 115 -6.77 -4.63 -3.27
C MET A 115 -5.47 -5.18 -3.86
N ARG A 116 -4.92 -6.26 -3.30
CA ARG A 116 -3.79 -6.98 -3.90
C ARG A 116 -4.12 -7.46 -5.31
N LYS A 117 -5.34 -7.99 -5.52
CA LYS A 117 -5.75 -8.47 -6.85
C LYS A 117 -5.81 -7.31 -7.84
N CYS A 118 -6.43 -6.19 -7.45
CA CYS A 118 -6.48 -4.97 -8.25
C CYS A 118 -5.08 -4.48 -8.60
N PHE A 119 -4.19 -4.37 -7.60
CA PHE A 119 -2.81 -3.93 -7.83
C PHE A 119 -2.06 -4.82 -8.83
N LYS A 120 -2.19 -6.14 -8.70
CA LYS A 120 -1.61 -7.08 -9.67
C LYS A 120 -2.14 -6.90 -11.08
N GLU A 121 -3.44 -6.61 -11.22
CA GLU A 121 -4.08 -6.37 -12.52
C GLU A 121 -3.59 -5.06 -13.12
N ALA A 122 -3.48 -4.00 -12.31
CA ALA A 122 -2.97 -2.70 -12.73
C ALA A 122 -1.48 -2.70 -13.12
N LEU A 123 -0.64 -3.47 -12.40
CA LEU A 123 0.78 -3.61 -12.73
C LEU A 123 1.05 -4.35 -14.06
N GLY A 124 0.09 -5.13 -14.55
CA GLY A 124 0.30 -6.01 -15.69
C GLY A 124 1.05 -7.31 -15.35
N VAL A 125 0.94 -8.30 -16.26
CA VAL A 125 1.33 -9.70 -16.01
C VAL A 125 2.80 -9.87 -15.64
N LEU A 126 3.71 -9.17 -16.32
CA LEU A 126 5.15 -9.35 -16.16
C LEU A 126 5.64 -8.92 -14.77
N LEU A 127 5.25 -7.72 -14.32
CA LEU A 127 5.65 -7.21 -13.01
C LEU A 127 4.94 -7.95 -11.86
N ALA A 128 3.73 -8.44 -12.11
CA ALA A 128 2.90 -9.06 -11.08
C ALA A 128 3.34 -10.48 -10.66
N GLU A 129 4.20 -11.17 -11.41
CA GLU A 129 4.75 -12.47 -11.02
C GLU A 129 5.85 -12.35 -9.95
N GLU A 130 6.66 -11.30 -10.02
CA GLU A 130 7.79 -11.06 -9.12
C GLU A 130 7.51 -9.99 -8.05
N ASP A 131 6.32 -9.38 -8.07
CA ASP A 131 5.99 -8.27 -7.17
C ASP A 131 6.00 -8.68 -5.69
N LEU A 132 6.96 -8.09 -4.97
CA LEU A 132 7.21 -8.35 -3.55
C LEU A 132 6.09 -7.80 -2.67
N VAL A 133 5.47 -6.67 -3.04
CA VAL A 133 4.35 -6.08 -2.29
C VAL A 133 3.19 -7.05 -2.26
N SER A 134 2.79 -7.57 -3.42
CA SER A 134 1.72 -8.56 -3.55
C SER A 134 2.01 -9.84 -2.78
N ALA A 135 3.26 -10.33 -2.78
CA ALA A 135 3.63 -11.52 -2.02
C ALA A 135 3.49 -11.29 -0.51
N LYS A 136 4.00 -10.17 -0.01
CA LYS A 136 3.94 -9.81 1.41
C LYS A 136 2.52 -9.49 1.87
N VAL A 137 1.72 -8.76 1.08
CA VAL A 137 0.31 -8.48 1.37
C VAL A 137 -0.49 -9.78 1.46
N LYS A 138 -0.24 -10.76 0.58
CA LYS A 138 -0.88 -12.09 0.67
C LYS A 138 -0.59 -12.77 2.01
N LYS A 139 0.70 -12.80 2.40
CA LYS A 139 1.13 -13.40 3.67
C LYS A 139 0.47 -12.68 4.85
N LEU A 140 0.53 -11.35 4.89
CA LEU A 140 -0.10 -10.53 5.93
C LEU A 140 -1.60 -10.86 6.04
N SER A 141 -2.32 -10.86 4.91
CA SER A 141 -3.77 -11.09 4.88
C SER A 141 -4.15 -12.47 5.44
N ILE A 142 -3.40 -13.52 5.09
CA ILE A 142 -3.62 -14.88 5.60
C ILE A 142 -3.42 -14.93 7.12
N VAL A 143 -2.35 -14.31 7.63
CA VAL A 143 -2.05 -14.34 9.08
C VAL A 143 -3.07 -13.52 9.87
N LEU A 144 -3.54 -12.39 9.33
CA LEU A 144 -4.62 -11.60 9.94
C LEU A 144 -5.93 -12.40 10.03
N ASP A 145 -6.37 -13.03 8.94
CA ASP A 145 -7.61 -13.82 8.92
C ASP A 145 -7.52 -15.04 9.84
N ASP A 146 -6.41 -15.80 9.78
CA ASP A 146 -6.17 -16.95 10.65
C ASP A 146 -6.23 -16.56 12.13
N THR A 147 -5.55 -15.48 12.50
CA THR A 147 -5.53 -14.96 13.87
C THR A 147 -6.93 -14.55 14.31
N ALA A 148 -7.62 -13.73 13.53
CA ALA A 148 -8.95 -13.24 13.88
C ALA A 148 -9.99 -14.37 13.97
N VAL A 149 -10.01 -15.30 13.01
CA VAL A 149 -10.95 -16.43 13.00
C VAL A 149 -10.72 -17.36 14.19
N HIS A 150 -9.46 -17.66 14.53
CA HIS A 150 -9.17 -18.55 15.65
C HIS A 150 -9.58 -17.97 17.00
N VAL A 151 -9.35 -16.67 17.22
CA VAL A 151 -9.73 -16.00 18.47
C VAL A 151 -11.25 -15.82 18.56
N LEU A 152 -11.90 -15.38 17.48
CA LEU A 152 -13.35 -15.14 17.45
C LEU A 152 -14.19 -16.41 17.59
N LYS A 153 -13.71 -17.56 17.09
CA LYS A 153 -14.41 -18.85 17.24
C LYS A 153 -14.26 -19.47 18.63
N GLY A 154 -13.54 -18.83 19.55
CA GLY A 154 -13.25 -19.37 20.90
C GLY A 154 -12.33 -20.59 20.87
N ASN A 155 -11.71 -20.90 19.73
CA ASN A 155 -10.86 -22.07 19.56
C ASN A 155 -9.46 -21.88 20.17
N ARG A 156 -9.07 -20.65 20.53
CA ARG A 156 -7.75 -20.33 21.11
C ARG A 156 -7.85 -19.20 22.15
N SER A 157 -6.99 -19.25 23.17
CA SER A 157 -6.96 -18.31 24.30
C SER A 157 -6.25 -17.00 23.96
N ILE A 158 -6.45 -15.98 24.80
CA ILE A 158 -5.77 -14.67 24.76
C ILE A 158 -4.24 -14.81 24.69
N VAL A 159 -3.68 -15.89 25.23
CA VAL A 159 -2.24 -16.21 25.16
C VAL A 159 -1.76 -16.31 23.72
N LEU A 160 -2.52 -16.96 22.84
CA LEU A 160 -2.13 -17.05 21.42
C LEU A 160 -2.23 -15.68 20.72
N LEU A 161 -3.21 -14.86 21.10
CA LEU A 161 -3.30 -13.50 20.58
C LEU A 161 -2.05 -12.71 20.97
N GLN A 162 -1.62 -12.78 22.24
CA GLN A 162 -0.41 -12.14 22.74
C GLN A 162 0.85 -12.61 22.01
N GLU A 163 0.97 -13.90 21.69
CA GLU A 163 2.09 -14.45 20.90
C GLU A 163 2.08 -13.99 19.44
N ARG A 164 0.89 -13.82 18.85
CA ARG A 164 0.72 -13.50 17.42
C ARG A 164 0.84 -12.01 17.12
N VAL A 165 0.45 -11.14 18.05
CA VAL A 165 0.47 -9.69 17.83
C VAL A 165 1.87 -9.16 17.45
N PRO A 166 2.98 -9.54 18.12
CA PRO A 166 4.32 -9.13 17.70
C PRO A 166 4.68 -9.57 16.27
N ILE A 167 4.25 -10.77 15.87
CA ILE A 167 4.45 -11.29 14.51
C ILE A 167 3.66 -10.43 13.51
N LEU A 168 2.43 -10.05 13.84
CA LEU A 168 1.61 -9.17 13.01
C LEU A 168 2.22 -7.77 12.88
N VAL A 169 2.74 -7.20 13.96
CA VAL A 169 3.47 -5.91 13.93
C VAL A 169 4.65 -5.99 12.97
N GLN A 170 5.45 -7.05 13.04
CA GLN A 170 6.56 -7.23 12.11
C GLN A 170 6.08 -7.35 10.66
N LEU A 171 5.04 -8.14 10.39
CA LEU A 171 4.51 -8.31 9.03
C LEU A 171 3.93 -7.02 8.45
N VAL A 172 3.26 -6.22 9.27
CA VAL A 172 2.75 -4.90 8.87
C VAL A 172 3.91 -3.97 8.52
N THR A 173 4.93 -3.91 9.38
CA THR A 173 6.15 -3.11 9.15
C THR A 173 6.86 -3.55 7.87
N ASP A 174 7.09 -4.86 7.72
CA ASP A 174 7.74 -5.46 6.56
C ASP A 174 7.05 -5.11 5.24
N VAL A 175 5.70 -5.04 5.23
CA VAL A 175 4.95 -4.64 4.04
C VAL A 175 5.07 -3.14 3.80
N LEU A 176 4.89 -2.32 4.84
CA LEU A 176 4.93 -0.86 4.72
C LEU A 176 6.29 -0.35 4.25
N GLU A 177 7.38 -1.01 4.64
CA GLU A 177 8.76 -0.68 4.23
C GLU A 177 9.15 -1.26 2.86
N THR A 178 8.27 -2.01 2.20
CA THR A 178 8.60 -2.64 0.91
C THR A 178 8.66 -1.60 -0.21
N PRO A 179 9.77 -1.49 -0.97
CA PRO A 179 9.82 -0.64 -2.15
C PRO A 179 8.81 -1.08 -3.20
N VAL A 180 8.28 -0.13 -3.95
CA VAL A 180 7.27 -0.37 -4.98
C VAL A 180 7.88 -0.11 -6.34
N ARG A 181 7.63 -0.99 -7.30
CA ARG A 181 8.02 -0.83 -8.70
C ARG A 181 6.78 -0.84 -9.56
N PHE A 182 6.72 0.08 -10.52
CA PHE A 182 5.58 0.25 -11.40
C PHE A 182 5.92 -0.02 -12.88
N CYS A 183 7.20 0.05 -13.24
CA CYS A 183 7.70 -0.27 -14.59
C CYS A 183 8.96 -1.13 -14.53
N ASP A 184 9.23 -1.89 -15.60
CA ASP A 184 10.56 -2.47 -15.81
C ASP A 184 11.52 -1.35 -16.24
N PRO A 185 12.65 -1.14 -15.54
CA PRO A 185 13.69 -0.21 -15.98
C PRO A 185 14.16 -0.44 -17.42
N ARG A 186 13.99 -1.66 -17.96
CA ARG A 186 14.41 -2.07 -19.30
C ARG A 186 13.43 -1.66 -20.39
N GLU A 187 12.14 -1.50 -20.10
CA GLU A 187 11.10 -1.14 -21.08
C GLU A 187 11.29 0.28 -21.67
N TYR A 188 12.08 1.12 -20.99
CA TYR A 188 12.37 2.49 -21.41
C TYR A 188 13.89 2.74 -21.55
N SER A 189 14.65 1.69 -21.90
CA SER A 189 16.03 1.82 -22.36
C SER A 189 15.95 2.33 -23.81
N ASP A 190 15.88 3.64 -23.96
CA ASP A 190 15.82 4.28 -25.28
C ASP A 190 17.08 3.89 -26.09
N GLU A 191 16.85 3.30 -27.27
CA GLU A 191 17.68 3.53 -28.45
C GLU A 191 17.67 5.02 -28.82
#